data_AF-A0A350C0H4-F1
#
_entry.id   AF-A0A350C0H4-F1
#
_cell.length_a   1.000
_cell.length_b   1.000
_cell.length_c   1.000
_cell.angle_alpha   90.00
_cell.angle_beta   90.00
_cell.angle_gamma   90.00
#
_symmetry.space_group_name_H-M   'P 1'
#
loop_
_entity.id
_entity.type
_entity.pdbx_description
1 polymer ?
#
loop_
_entity_poly.entity_id
_entity_poly.type
_entity_poly.pdbx_seq_one_letter_code
_entity_poly.pdbx_strand_id
1 'polypeptide(L)'
;DCASFDGRDPVEDIRAIHKELMQYNPAIMKKPIVIAANKIDVIYGMEEDPVERVRAAFEKDGYKVYPISAVTGQGVKELLYAVQKLLDTVAPEIEFYEQEFFPEDMIVTDDLPYTIAVTTDQKGRSVYIVEGPKIDKMLSYTNLESEKGFTYFQNWMRKTGINQNLERYGIGEGDTVRMYGHEFNYYTENTEAENESDE
;
A
#
# COMPACT_ATOMS: atom_id res chain seq x y z
N ASP A 1 -6.96 15.69 20.29
CA ASP A 1 -8.18 15.72 21.12
C ASP A 1 -8.17 17.04 21.87
N CYS A 2 -9.15 17.93 21.68
CA CYS A 2 -9.08 19.28 22.26
C CYS A 2 -9.51 19.32 23.73
N ALA A 3 -10.30 18.35 24.17
CA ALA A 3 -10.81 18.28 25.54
C ALA A 3 -9.72 18.02 26.59
N SER A 4 -8.57 17.48 26.17
CA SER A 4 -7.35 17.38 26.99
C SER A 4 -7.57 16.79 28.38
N PHE A 5 -8.48 15.82 28.51
CA PHE A 5 -8.90 15.25 29.81
C PHE A 5 -7.74 14.60 30.59
N ASP A 6 -6.67 14.23 29.87
CA ASP A 6 -5.44 13.65 30.42
C ASP A 6 -4.34 14.71 30.74
N GLY A 7 -4.63 16.01 30.61
CA GLY A 7 -3.67 17.11 30.84
C GLY A 7 -2.68 17.35 29.69
N ARG A 8 -2.93 16.77 28.50
CA ARG A 8 -2.11 16.96 27.29
C ARG A 8 -2.40 18.29 26.59
N ASP A 9 -1.38 18.91 25.99
CA ASP A 9 -1.57 20.12 25.19
C ASP A 9 -1.90 19.73 23.74
N PRO A 10 -3.09 20.10 23.20
CA PRO A 10 -3.49 19.74 21.85
C PRO A 10 -2.56 20.30 20.77
N VAL A 11 -1.86 21.41 21.05
CA VAL A 11 -0.89 21.99 20.11
C VAL A 11 0.37 21.14 20.04
N GLU A 12 0.88 20.69 21.20
CA GLU A 12 2.06 19.81 21.25
C GLU A 12 1.75 18.42 20.67
N ASP A 13 0.57 17.88 20.91
CA ASP A 13 0.12 16.62 20.32
C ASP A 13 0.17 16.67 18.78
N ILE A 14 -0.31 17.75 18.16
CA ILE A 14 -0.26 17.91 16.70
C ILE A 14 1.19 18.03 16.21
N ARG A 15 2.06 18.76 16.92
CA ARG A 15 3.49 18.87 16.57
C ARG A 15 4.20 17.53 16.65
N ALA A 16 3.90 16.74 17.68
CA ALA A 16 4.44 15.39 17.83
C ALA A 16 4.02 14.50 16.65
N ILE A 17 2.73 14.49 16.30
CA ILE A 17 2.20 13.76 15.14
C ILE A 17 2.89 14.21 13.84
N HIS A 18 3.04 15.52 13.60
CA HIS A 18 3.74 16.01 12.41
C HIS A 18 5.20 15.52 12.35
N LYS A 19 5.88 15.48 13.49
CA LYS A 19 7.25 14.97 13.58
C LYS A 19 7.31 13.47 13.30
N GLU A 20 6.39 12.68 13.86
CA GLU A 20 6.27 11.25 13.61
C GLU A 20 5.98 10.96 12.13
N LEU A 21 5.03 11.67 11.53
CA LEU A 21 4.71 11.55 10.10
C LEU A 21 5.90 11.91 9.21
N MET A 22 6.65 12.96 9.57
CA MET A 22 7.86 13.36 8.83
C MET A 22 8.99 12.32 8.95
N GLN A 23 9.14 11.69 10.12
CA GLN A 23 10.11 10.61 10.34
C GLN A 23 9.73 9.32 9.60
N TYR A 24 8.44 9.04 9.54
CA TYR A 24 7.90 7.89 8.83
C TYR A 24 8.05 8.05 7.32
N ASN A 25 7.47 9.11 6.75
CA ASN A 25 7.59 9.41 5.33
C ASN A 25 7.40 10.91 5.07
N PRO A 26 8.48 11.64 4.70
CA PRO A 26 8.41 13.07 4.39
C PRO A 26 7.42 13.44 3.27
N ALA A 27 7.07 12.52 2.38
CA ALA A 27 6.10 12.75 1.32
C ALA A 27 4.68 13.00 1.85
N ILE A 28 4.33 12.44 3.02
CA ILE A 28 3.01 12.66 3.65
C ILE A 28 2.82 14.14 3.97
N MET A 29 3.88 14.83 4.40
CA MET A 29 3.82 16.26 4.74
C MET A 29 3.65 17.17 3.51
N LYS A 30 3.80 16.64 2.29
CA LYS A 30 3.51 17.37 1.05
C LYS A 30 2.03 17.30 0.67
N LYS A 31 1.28 16.34 1.23
CA LYS A 31 -0.14 16.18 0.96
C LYS A 31 -0.96 17.25 1.69
N PRO A 32 -2.14 17.63 1.17
CA PRO A 32 -3.05 18.50 1.89
C PRO A 32 -3.47 17.89 3.23
N ILE A 33 -3.30 18.65 4.32
CA ILE A 33 -3.62 18.23 5.69
C ILE A 33 -4.73 19.13 6.24
N VAL A 34 -5.69 18.52 6.91
CA VAL A 34 -6.74 19.21 7.68
C VAL A 34 -6.71 18.73 9.12
N ILE A 35 -6.99 19.63 10.06
CA ILE A 35 -6.99 19.35 11.49
C ILE A 35 -8.44 19.28 11.98
N ALA A 36 -8.84 18.12 12.49
CA ALA A 36 -10.13 17.94 13.16
C ALA A 36 -9.97 18.14 14.67
N ALA A 37 -10.37 19.30 15.17
CA ALA A 37 -10.39 19.62 16.59
C ALA A 37 -11.60 18.94 17.26
N ASN A 38 -11.44 17.67 17.63
CA ASN A 38 -12.52 16.82 18.15
C ASN A 38 -12.81 17.04 19.65
N LYS A 39 -14.01 16.65 20.08
CA LYS A 39 -14.58 16.71 21.43
C LYS A 39 -14.93 18.12 21.95
N ILE A 40 -15.41 19.00 21.06
CA ILE A 40 -15.87 20.35 21.47
C ILE A 40 -17.10 20.33 22.39
N ASP A 41 -17.74 19.18 22.60
CA ASP A 41 -18.87 19.02 23.52
C ASP A 41 -18.45 19.02 25.01
N VAL A 42 -17.15 18.96 25.31
CA VAL A 42 -16.64 18.87 26.69
C VAL A 42 -15.60 19.95 27.02
N ILE A 43 -15.43 20.97 26.17
CA ILE A 43 -14.45 22.06 26.37
C ILE A 43 -14.97 23.21 27.26
N TYR A 44 -16.14 23.07 27.87
CA TYR A 44 -16.76 24.12 28.68
C TYR A 44 -15.97 24.42 29.97
N GLY A 45 -15.79 25.71 30.27
CA GLY A 45 -15.19 26.17 31.54
C GLY A 45 -13.66 26.23 31.56
N MET A 46 -12.99 26.09 30.41
CA MET A 46 -11.55 26.34 30.29
C MET A 46 -11.27 27.85 30.21
N GLU A 47 -10.13 28.29 30.78
CA GLU A 47 -9.71 29.71 30.74
C GLU A 47 -9.43 30.20 29.31
N GLU A 48 -8.91 29.32 28.46
CA GLU A 48 -8.67 29.56 27.04
C GLU A 48 -9.37 28.50 26.19
N ASP A 49 -9.95 28.90 25.06
CA ASP A 49 -10.57 27.96 24.12
C ASP A 49 -9.47 27.14 23.41
N PRO A 50 -9.39 25.82 23.65
CA PRO A 50 -8.37 24.98 23.04
C PRO A 50 -8.46 24.94 21.51
N VAL A 51 -9.65 25.15 20.92
CA VAL A 51 -9.83 25.22 19.47
C VAL A 51 -9.14 26.46 18.91
N GLU A 52 -9.33 27.62 19.56
CA GLU A 52 -8.69 28.87 19.14
C GLU A 52 -7.17 28.84 19.30
N ARG A 53 -6.66 28.17 20.35
CA ARG A 53 -5.23 27.92 20.50
C ARG A 53 -4.67 27.11 19.33
N VAL A 54 -5.37 26.05 18.91
CA VAL A 54 -4.98 25.22 17.76
C VAL A 54 -5.06 26.04 16.47
N ARG A 55 -6.10 26.86 16.27
CA ARG A 55 -6.21 27.76 15.11
C ARG A 55 -5.03 28.72 15.02
N ALA A 56 -4.74 29.44 16.09
CA ALA A 56 -3.63 30.38 16.14
C ALA A 56 -2.26 29.71 15.88
N ALA A 57 -2.11 28.46 16.28
CA ALA A 57 -0.88 27.70 16.09
C ALA A 57 -0.68 27.21 14.65
N PHE A 58 -1.73 26.81 13.93
CA PHE A 58 -1.59 26.07 12.67
C PHE A 58 -2.22 26.74 11.44
N GLU A 59 -3.22 27.63 11.59
CA GLU A 59 -3.82 28.30 10.43
C GLU A 59 -2.84 29.26 9.72
N LYS A 60 -1.90 29.82 10.48
CA LYS A 60 -0.80 30.64 9.92
C LYS A 60 0.14 29.85 8.99
N ASP A 61 0.20 28.53 9.15
CA ASP A 61 1.01 27.62 8.35
C ASP A 61 0.19 26.98 7.21
N GLY A 62 -1.06 27.42 7.02
CA GLY A 62 -1.95 26.97 5.95
C GLY A 62 -2.83 25.77 6.28
N TYR A 63 -2.74 25.22 7.50
CA TYR A 63 -3.61 24.13 7.93
C TYR A 63 -5.00 24.64 8.31
N LYS A 64 -6.06 23.98 7.82
CA LYS A 64 -7.43 24.34 8.20
C LYS A 64 -7.88 23.56 9.43
N VAL A 65 -8.43 24.25 10.42
CA VAL A 65 -8.90 23.64 11.68
C VAL A 65 -10.42 23.61 11.74
N TYR A 66 -10.98 22.41 11.87
CA TYR A 66 -12.41 22.15 11.94
C TYR A 66 -12.81 21.70 13.34
N PRO A 67 -13.54 22.52 14.12
CA PRO A 67 -14.09 22.09 15.39
C PRO A 67 -15.21 21.08 15.16
N ILE A 68 -15.10 19.90 15.80
CA ILE A 68 -16.10 18.84 15.68
C ILE A 68 -16.43 18.21 17.04
N SER A 69 -17.64 17.67 17.15
CA SER A 69 -17.97 16.67 18.17
C SER A 69 -18.48 15.42 17.48
N ALA A 70 -17.73 14.33 17.59
CA ALA A 70 -18.17 13.04 17.09
C ALA A 70 -19.41 12.50 17.84
N VAL A 71 -19.62 12.93 19.09
CA VAL A 71 -20.76 12.49 19.93
C VAL A 71 -22.05 13.18 19.49
N THR A 72 -22.01 14.50 19.29
CA THR A 72 -23.22 15.27 18.91
C THR A 72 -23.41 15.35 17.40
N GLY A 73 -22.38 15.04 16.61
CA GLY A 73 -22.34 15.20 15.16
C GLY A 73 -22.07 16.64 14.70
N GLN A 74 -21.88 17.58 15.63
CA GLN A 74 -21.58 18.98 15.32
C GLN A 74 -20.27 19.09 14.54
N GLY A 75 -20.26 19.87 13.44
CA GLY A 75 -19.07 20.16 12.64
C GLY A 75 -18.62 19.02 11.70
N VAL A 76 -19.17 17.82 11.85
CA VAL A 76 -18.76 16.64 11.05
C VAL A 76 -19.13 16.82 9.58
N LYS A 77 -20.33 17.34 9.27
CA LYS A 77 -20.75 17.56 7.88
C LYS A 77 -19.87 18.59 7.20
N GLU A 78 -19.56 19.68 7.89
CA GLU A 78 -18.71 20.76 7.42
C GLU A 78 -17.28 20.27 7.13
N LEU A 79 -16.73 19.43 8.02
CA LEU A 79 -15.45 18.76 7.80
C LEU A 79 -15.49 17.87 6.56
N LEU A 80 -16.52 17.04 6.40
CA LEU A 80 -16.65 16.14 5.24
C LEU A 80 -16.75 16.92 3.91
N TYR A 81 -17.54 18.00 3.87
CA TYR A 81 -17.61 18.86 2.69
C TYR A 81 -16.29 19.55 2.38
N ALA A 82 -15.53 19.94 3.41
CA ALA A 82 -14.21 20.50 3.21
C ALA A 82 -13.22 19.49 2.65
N VAL A 83 -13.23 18.25 3.16
CA VAL A 83 -12.41 17.15 2.65
C VAL A 83 -12.78 16.81 1.21
N GLN A 84 -14.07 16.73 0.88
CA GLN A 84 -14.53 16.50 -0.49
C GLN A 84 -13.97 17.56 -1.45
N LYS A 85 -14.13 18.85 -1.13
CA LYS A 85 -13.59 19.94 -1.94
C LYS A 85 -12.08 19.88 -2.07
N LEU A 86 -11.38 19.43 -1.03
CA LEU A 86 -9.93 19.28 -1.06
C LEU A 86 -9.53 18.17 -2.02
N LEU A 87 -10.21 17.03 -1.97
CA LEU A 87 -10.00 15.92 -2.90
C LEU A 87 -10.28 16.32 -4.35
N ASP A 88 -11.28 17.16 -4.60
CA ASP A 88 -11.54 17.70 -5.95
C ASP A 88 -10.38 18.55 -6.50
N THR A 89 -9.55 19.13 -5.63
CA THR A 89 -8.38 19.95 -6.03
C THR A 89 -7.10 19.14 -6.20
N VAL A 90 -7.07 17.92 -5.67
CA VAL A 90 -5.94 17.01 -5.80
C VAL A 90 -6.16 16.20 -7.07
N ALA A 91 -5.33 16.40 -8.08
CA ALA A 91 -5.32 15.48 -9.22
C ALA A 91 -5.12 14.06 -8.67
N PRO A 92 -5.79 13.02 -9.20
CA PRO A 92 -5.49 11.66 -8.85
C PRO A 92 -4.07 11.36 -9.34
N GLU A 93 -3.07 11.71 -8.51
CA GLU A 93 -1.78 11.06 -8.59
C GLU A 93 -2.09 9.61 -8.25
N ILE A 94 -1.92 8.74 -9.24
CA ILE A 94 -1.76 7.32 -9.01
C ILE A 94 -0.42 7.19 -8.30
N GLU A 95 -0.39 7.58 -7.03
CA GLU A 95 0.68 7.21 -6.13
C GLU A 95 0.49 5.73 -5.91
N PHE A 96 1.32 4.94 -6.60
CA PHE A 96 1.64 3.60 -6.17
C PHE A 96 2.17 3.73 -4.74
N TYR A 97 1.30 3.47 -3.76
CA TYR A 97 1.78 3.15 -2.43
C TYR A 97 2.66 1.92 -2.62
N GLU A 98 3.98 2.10 -2.53
CA GLU A 98 4.82 1.03 -2.01
C GLU A 98 4.20 0.72 -0.64
N GLN A 99 3.35 -0.30 -0.59
CA GLN A 99 2.87 -0.80 0.69
C GLN A 99 4.13 -1.10 1.50
N GLU A 100 4.32 -0.42 2.63
CA GLU A 100 5.23 -0.87 3.69
C GLU A 100 4.74 -2.16 4.37
N PHE A 101 3.89 -2.93 3.70
CA PHE A 101 3.77 -4.34 3.95
C PHE A 101 4.69 -4.98 2.92
N PHE A 102 5.82 -5.51 3.35
CA PHE A 102 6.56 -6.50 2.58
C PHE A 102 5.96 -7.87 2.93
N PRO A 103 4.90 -8.35 2.23
CA PRO A 103 4.44 -9.73 2.39
C PRO A 103 5.51 -10.76 2.00
N GLU A 104 6.66 -10.29 1.51
CA GLU A 104 7.87 -11.05 1.20
C GLU A 104 8.29 -11.97 2.33
N ASP A 105 8.18 -11.57 3.60
CA ASP A 105 8.48 -12.48 4.70
C ASP A 105 7.29 -13.39 4.99
N MET A 106 6.06 -12.87 5.09
CA MET A 106 4.89 -13.68 5.45
C MET A 106 4.54 -14.77 4.40
N ILE A 107 4.51 -14.44 3.10
CA ILE A 107 4.14 -15.38 2.04
C ILE A 107 5.28 -16.37 1.74
N VAL A 108 6.54 -15.96 1.94
CA VAL A 108 7.68 -16.90 1.81
C VAL A 108 7.71 -17.86 3.01
N THR A 109 7.39 -17.41 4.22
CA THR A 109 7.33 -18.26 5.42
C THR A 109 6.11 -19.17 5.49
N ASP A 110 5.07 -18.89 4.72
CA ASP A 110 3.88 -19.72 4.65
C ASP A 110 4.20 -21.05 3.94
N ASP A 111 4.14 -22.14 4.70
CA ASP A 111 4.21 -23.53 4.21
C ASP A 111 2.86 -23.97 3.63
N LEU A 112 2.29 -23.13 2.76
CA LEU A 112 1.09 -23.47 2.02
C LEU A 112 1.44 -24.43 0.86
N PRO A 113 0.62 -25.46 0.62
CA PRO A 113 0.89 -26.40 -0.45
C PRO A 113 0.66 -25.79 -1.83
N TYR A 114 1.32 -26.38 -2.83
CA TYR A 114 1.06 -26.16 -4.24
C TYR A 114 1.38 -27.44 -5.02
N THR A 115 0.87 -27.53 -6.24
CA THR A 115 1.10 -28.65 -7.15
C THR A 115 1.61 -28.14 -8.49
N ILE A 116 2.44 -28.95 -9.14
CA ILE A 116 2.87 -28.75 -10.53
C ILE A 116 2.30 -29.90 -11.35
N ALA A 117 1.55 -29.57 -12.40
CA ALA A 117 1.07 -30.50 -13.39
C ALA A 117 1.64 -30.12 -14.76
N VAL A 118 2.00 -31.11 -15.57
CA VAL A 118 2.50 -30.87 -16.93
C VAL A 118 1.45 -31.33 -17.92
N THR A 119 1.10 -30.46 -18.85
CA THR A 119 0.22 -30.75 -19.98
C THR A 119 0.85 -30.26 -21.28
N THR A 120 0.17 -30.44 -22.41
CA THR A 120 0.61 -29.94 -23.71
C THR A 120 -0.47 -29.05 -24.30
N ASP A 121 -0.06 -27.94 -24.92
CA ASP A 121 -0.97 -27.08 -25.68
C ASP A 121 -1.42 -27.75 -26.99
N GLN A 122 -2.31 -27.07 -27.73
CA GLN A 122 -2.81 -27.56 -29.02
C GLN A 122 -1.72 -27.70 -30.09
N LYS A 123 -0.54 -27.10 -29.87
CA LYS A 123 0.63 -27.15 -30.75
C LYS A 123 1.66 -28.18 -30.28
N GLY A 124 1.36 -28.94 -29.22
CA GLY A 124 2.25 -29.96 -28.66
C GLY A 124 3.38 -29.42 -27.79
N ARG A 125 3.33 -28.14 -27.35
CA ARG A 125 4.33 -27.54 -26.47
C ARG A 125 3.98 -27.81 -25.01
N SER A 126 4.99 -28.07 -24.18
CA SER A 126 4.82 -28.30 -22.75
C SER A 126 4.25 -27.06 -22.05
N VAL A 127 3.22 -27.27 -21.24
CA VAL A 127 2.61 -26.25 -20.39
C VAL A 127 2.64 -26.74 -18.95
N TYR A 128 3.32 -25.99 -18.10
CA TYR A 128 3.49 -26.26 -16.68
C TYR A 128 2.44 -25.50 -15.89
N ILE A 129 1.45 -26.21 -15.37
CA ILE A 129 0.37 -25.66 -14.56
C ILE A 129 0.81 -25.68 -13.09
N VAL A 130 0.90 -24.50 -12.47
CA VAL A 130 1.25 -24.37 -11.05
C VAL A 130 0.08 -23.77 -10.30
N GLU A 131 -0.48 -24.53 -9.37
CA GLU A 131 -1.72 -24.19 -8.67
C GLU A 131 -1.64 -24.57 -7.19
N GLY A 132 -2.51 -23.97 -6.38
CA GLY A 132 -2.66 -24.27 -4.95
C GLY A 132 -2.69 -23.02 -4.07
N PRO A 133 -3.01 -23.18 -2.77
CA PRO A 133 -3.19 -22.07 -1.84
C PRO A 133 -2.03 -21.08 -1.79
N LYS A 134 -0.78 -21.55 -1.98
CA LYS A 134 0.40 -20.69 -2.02
C LYS A 134 0.39 -19.73 -3.21
N ILE A 135 0.01 -20.25 -4.38
CA ILE A 135 -0.04 -19.47 -5.63
C ILE A 135 -1.24 -18.53 -5.60
N ASP A 136 -2.42 -19.02 -5.22
CA ASP A 136 -3.66 -18.24 -5.13
C ASP A 136 -3.48 -17.03 -4.20
N LYS A 137 -2.92 -17.26 -3.01
CA LYS A 137 -2.60 -16.19 -2.07
C LYS A 137 -1.69 -15.15 -2.71
N MET A 138 -0.58 -15.56 -3.32
CA MET A 138 0.38 -14.63 -3.95
C MET A 138 -0.26 -13.77 -5.05
N LEU A 139 -1.05 -14.39 -5.94
CA LEU A 139 -1.71 -13.70 -7.04
C LEU A 139 -2.78 -12.72 -6.53
N SER A 140 -3.46 -13.02 -5.42
CA SER A 140 -4.46 -12.12 -4.84
C SER A 140 -3.89 -10.77 -4.36
N TYR A 141 -2.60 -10.70 -4.06
CA TYR A 141 -1.91 -9.47 -3.60
C TYR A 141 -1.12 -8.77 -4.70
N THR A 142 -0.97 -9.37 -5.88
CA THR A 142 -0.02 -8.90 -6.89
C THR A 142 -0.73 -8.60 -8.21
N ASN A 143 -0.60 -7.36 -8.69
CA ASN A 143 -1.01 -7.03 -10.05
C ASN A 143 0.07 -7.43 -11.08
N LEU A 144 -0.09 -8.60 -11.70
CA LEU A 144 0.83 -9.11 -12.72
C LEU A 144 0.84 -8.34 -14.04
N GLU A 145 -0.15 -7.48 -14.30
CA GLU A 145 -0.16 -6.63 -15.50
C GLU A 145 0.80 -5.44 -15.39
N SER A 146 1.30 -5.16 -14.18
CA SER A 146 2.31 -4.13 -13.95
C SER A 146 3.72 -4.70 -14.01
N GLU A 147 4.66 -3.98 -14.63
CA GLU A 147 6.07 -4.35 -14.71
C GLU A 147 6.65 -4.67 -13.32
N LYS A 148 6.43 -3.77 -12.34
CA LYS A 148 6.86 -3.96 -10.95
C LYS A 148 6.23 -5.19 -10.29
N GLY A 149 4.93 -5.41 -10.49
CA GLY A 149 4.24 -6.58 -9.92
C GLY A 149 4.72 -7.89 -10.55
N PHE A 150 5.07 -7.87 -11.84
CA PHE A 150 5.68 -9.02 -12.51
C PHE A 150 7.09 -9.30 -11.98
N THR A 151 7.96 -8.29 -11.85
CA THR A 151 9.29 -8.45 -11.25
C THR A 151 9.20 -8.97 -9.81
N TYR A 152 8.26 -8.47 -9.03
CA TYR A 152 7.98 -8.95 -7.67
C TYR A 152 7.61 -10.44 -7.66
N PHE A 153 6.71 -10.84 -8.55
CA PHE A 153 6.30 -12.23 -8.71
C PHE A 153 7.46 -13.15 -9.12
N GLN A 154 8.30 -12.74 -10.06
CA GLN A 154 9.50 -13.49 -10.45
C GLN A 154 10.46 -13.69 -9.26
N ASN A 155 10.72 -12.63 -8.49
CA ASN A 155 11.55 -12.70 -7.29
C ASN A 155 10.98 -13.64 -6.23
N TRP A 156 9.67 -13.63 -6.04
CA TRP A 156 8.98 -14.51 -5.12
C TRP A 156 9.07 -15.99 -5.55
N MET A 157 8.88 -16.31 -6.83
CA MET A 157 9.05 -17.69 -7.34
C MET A 157 10.47 -18.22 -7.09
N ARG A 158 11.48 -17.35 -7.25
CA ARG A 158 12.88 -17.65 -6.97
C ARG A 158 13.11 -17.92 -5.47
N LYS A 159 12.58 -17.06 -4.59
CA LYS A 159 12.73 -17.20 -3.13
C LYS A 159 12.01 -18.44 -2.57
N THR A 160 10.88 -18.82 -3.15
CA THR A 160 10.02 -19.92 -2.64
C THR A 160 10.41 -21.31 -3.14
N GLY A 161 11.39 -21.43 -4.03
CA GLY A 161 11.83 -22.72 -4.57
C GLY A 161 11.00 -23.22 -5.76
N ILE A 162 10.03 -22.44 -6.24
CA ILE A 162 9.10 -22.87 -7.31
C ILE A 162 9.87 -23.09 -8.62
N ASN A 163 10.83 -22.21 -8.94
CA ASN A 163 11.65 -22.37 -10.15
C ASN A 163 12.44 -23.69 -10.13
N GLN A 164 13.11 -24.01 -9.02
CA GLN A 164 13.86 -25.26 -8.90
C GLN A 164 12.94 -26.49 -8.94
N ASN A 165 11.70 -26.36 -8.45
CA ASN A 165 10.73 -27.43 -8.59
C ASN A 165 10.28 -27.59 -10.03
N LEU A 166 9.98 -26.51 -10.76
CA LEU A 166 9.67 -26.57 -12.19
C LEU A 166 10.80 -27.21 -13.01
N GLU A 167 12.06 -26.89 -12.71
CA GLU A 167 13.25 -27.51 -13.32
C GLU A 167 13.28 -29.03 -13.11
N ARG A 168 12.87 -29.51 -11.92
CA ARG A 168 12.74 -30.97 -11.65
C ARG A 168 11.65 -31.65 -12.47
N TYR A 169 10.63 -30.90 -12.89
CA TYR A 169 9.62 -31.38 -13.84
C TYR A 169 10.07 -31.21 -15.31
N GLY A 170 11.28 -30.72 -15.54
CA GLY A 170 11.92 -30.65 -16.86
C GLY A 170 11.51 -29.42 -17.66
N ILE A 171 11.09 -28.32 -17.02
CA ILE A 171 10.83 -27.07 -17.75
C ILE A 171 12.10 -26.60 -18.48
N GLY A 172 11.95 -26.21 -19.73
CA GLY A 172 12.99 -25.65 -20.56
C GLY A 172 12.77 -24.16 -20.86
N GLU A 173 13.78 -23.53 -21.44
CA GLU A 173 13.70 -22.14 -21.90
C GLU A 173 12.62 -21.99 -22.98
N GLY A 174 11.75 -20.99 -22.81
CA GLY A 174 10.63 -20.72 -23.70
C GLY A 174 9.39 -21.58 -23.44
N ASP A 175 9.42 -22.52 -22.50
CA ASP A 175 8.23 -23.27 -22.10
C ASP A 175 7.24 -22.38 -21.35
N THR A 176 5.95 -22.72 -21.45
CA THR A 176 4.88 -21.92 -20.87
C THR A 176 4.54 -22.38 -19.45
N VAL A 177 4.50 -21.44 -18.51
CA VAL A 177 3.97 -21.64 -17.17
C VAL A 177 2.59 -21.00 -17.09
N ARG A 178 1.61 -21.74 -16.54
CA ARG A 178 0.24 -21.28 -16.34
C ARG A 178 -0.13 -21.29 -14.87
N MET A 179 -0.69 -20.18 -14.38
CA MET A 179 -1.18 -20.04 -13.01
C MET A 179 -2.51 -19.26 -13.01
N TYR A 180 -3.61 -19.90 -12.64
CA TYR A 180 -4.95 -19.27 -12.47
C TYR A 180 -5.36 -18.27 -13.57
N GLY A 181 -5.10 -18.60 -14.85
CA GLY A 181 -5.47 -17.75 -16.00
C GLY A 181 -4.36 -16.83 -16.51
N HIS A 182 -3.24 -16.73 -15.79
CA HIS A 182 -2.02 -16.09 -16.27
C HIS A 182 -1.11 -17.10 -16.97
N GLU A 183 -0.51 -16.70 -18.09
CA GLU A 183 0.47 -17.48 -18.84
C GLU A 183 1.72 -16.63 -19.08
N PHE A 184 2.89 -17.20 -18.84
CA PHE A 184 4.17 -16.56 -19.11
C PHE A 184 5.18 -17.58 -19.60
N ASN A 185 6.18 -17.12 -20.35
CA ASN A 185 7.29 -17.97 -20.78
C ASN A 185 8.35 -18.02 -19.69
N TYR A 186 8.88 -19.21 -19.46
CA TYR A 186 10.01 -19.41 -18.57
C TYR A 186 11.31 -19.08 -19.29
N TYR A 187 12.13 -18.22 -18.69
CA TYR A 187 13.47 -17.90 -19.15
C TYR A 187 14.46 -18.12 -18.02
N THR A 188 15.59 -18.73 -18.32
CA THR A 188 16.71 -18.86 -17.38
C THR A 188 17.51 -17.55 -17.36
N GLU A 189 18.03 -17.14 -16.20
CA GLU A 189 18.74 -15.85 -15.98
C GLU A 189 20.01 -15.63 -16.84
N ASN A 190 20.31 -16.48 -17.83
CA ASN A 190 21.52 -16.37 -18.66
C ASN A 190 21.32 -15.60 -19.98
N THR A 191 20.11 -15.12 -20.28
CA THR A 191 19.76 -14.60 -21.62
C THR A 191 19.45 -13.08 -21.63
N GLU A 192 19.32 -12.42 -20.48
CA GLU A 192 19.07 -10.95 -20.45
C GLU A 192 20.31 -10.10 -20.76
N ALA A 193 21.51 -10.71 -20.86
CA ALA A 193 22.76 -10.00 -21.18
C ALA A 193 23.03 -9.82 -22.68
N GLU A 194 22.25 -10.43 -23.59
CA GLU A 194 22.53 -10.39 -25.03
C GLU A 194 21.62 -9.46 -25.84
N ASN A 195 20.52 -8.94 -25.27
CA ASN A 195 19.56 -8.11 -26.01
C ASN A 195 19.73 -6.57 -25.88
N GLU A 196 20.79 -6.08 -25.23
CA GLU A 196 21.09 -4.64 -25.14
C GLU A 196 22.24 -4.17 -26.05
N SER A 197 22.74 -5.02 -26.97
CA SER A 197 23.89 -4.66 -27.82
C SER A 197 23.61 -4.40 -29.30
N ASP A 198 22.36 -4.47 -29.75
CA ASP A 198 21.96 -4.12 -31.11
C ASP A 198 20.75 -3.18 -31.11
N GLU A 199 20.99 -1.88 -30.84
CA GLU A 199 20.24 -0.75 -31.43
C GLU A 199 21.08 0.54 -31.44
#